data_AF-A0A940U6P0-F1
#
_entry.id   AF-A0A940U6P0-F1
#
_cell.length_a   1.000
_cell.length_b   1.000
_cell.length_c   1.000
_cell.angle_alpha   90.00
_cell.angle_beta   90.00
_cell.angle_gamma   90.00
#
_symmetry.space_group_name_H-M   'P 1'
#
loop_
_entity.id
_entity.type
_entity.pdbx_description
1 polymer ?
#
loop_
_entity_poly.entity_id
_entity_poly.type
_entity_poly.pdbx_seq_one_letter_code
_entity_poly.pdbx_strand_id
1 'polypeptide(L)'
;MKNRFFGTGAPFFLSLILVSLLGCATSPDKGKESLPSSSWPGTEISKDPFTTAAEQYRLKARRDEKNGDLPRALKSWKIVESFLPDDNEARGKIAQMKKQILEGADQHFQKGRAFFYRHSYLLARKEFLSVLYLRPDHEGALQYLKEKMAGEDFFLYEVKKGDTLKDLAAKFYEDPQKAFVVARLNDLKVDSLIEPNRVLRFPILGSARSQNASPSLQATPHLSPQAEVGFQEYAGKAKEAYQRGDYRESASLAEKSLSSDPENREFRELINASYYEMGSQLGREKKYDEALKAFQRVDPGYRDRDIQLIHNRKQLAEVHYLQGVKFFIEEEIERAIQEWETTLKLEPGHPKAITDIEKGRNLLYNFKKIN
;
A
#
# COMPACT_ATOMS: atom_id res chain seq x y z
N MET A 1 11.99 -18.26 -59.64
CA MET A 1 13.14 -18.41 -60.59
C MET A 1 14.36 -17.71 -59.99
N LYS A 2 15.57 -18.28 -60.14
CA LYS A 2 16.93 -17.67 -60.05
C LYS A 2 17.20 -16.76 -58.81
N ASN A 3 17.90 -17.20 -57.75
CA ASN A 3 19.34 -17.49 -57.60
C ASN A 3 20.32 -16.46 -58.20
N ARG A 4 21.21 -15.88 -57.37
CA ARG A 4 22.71 -16.03 -57.35
C ARG A 4 23.36 -15.02 -56.35
N PHE A 5 24.14 -15.47 -55.34
CA PHE A 5 25.63 -15.46 -55.20
C PHE A 5 26.29 -14.06 -55.03
N PHE A 6 27.41 -13.79 -54.32
CA PHE A 6 28.50 -14.53 -53.60
C PHE A 6 28.70 -13.90 -52.18
N GLY A 7 29.33 -14.47 -51.13
CA GLY A 7 30.72 -14.99 -50.96
C GLY A 7 31.66 -13.86 -50.45
N THR A 8 32.70 -14.00 -49.61
CA THR A 8 33.37 -15.10 -48.86
C THR A 8 34.43 -14.47 -47.92
N GLY A 9 34.84 -15.11 -46.79
CA GLY A 9 36.18 -14.88 -46.20
C GLY A 9 36.32 -14.76 -44.67
N ALA A 10 37.01 -15.73 -44.07
CA ALA A 10 37.82 -15.65 -42.84
C ALA A 10 39.20 -16.30 -43.18
N PRO A 11 40.35 -16.07 -42.48
CA PRO A 11 40.58 -16.57 -41.11
C PRO A 11 41.60 -15.83 -40.19
N PHE A 12 41.64 -16.23 -38.90
CA PHE A 12 42.77 -16.36 -37.92
C PHE A 12 43.92 -15.30 -37.77
N PHE A 13 44.29 -14.98 -36.50
CA PHE A 13 45.65 -15.18 -35.94
C PHE A 13 45.70 -15.04 -34.39
N LEU A 14 46.75 -15.61 -33.75
CA LEU A 14 47.02 -15.68 -32.29
C LEU A 14 48.13 -14.70 -31.83
N SER A 15 48.08 -14.25 -30.56
CA SER A 15 49.19 -14.06 -29.57
C SER A 15 48.69 -13.17 -28.43
N LEU A 16 48.60 -13.59 -27.16
CA LEU A 16 49.65 -13.83 -26.16
C LEU A 16 50.58 -12.62 -25.90
N ILE A 17 50.56 -12.08 -24.66
CA ILE A 17 51.70 -11.52 -23.91
C ILE A 17 51.35 -11.49 -22.42
N LEU A 18 52.37 -11.73 -21.58
CA LEU A 18 52.32 -11.87 -20.13
C LEU A 18 53.05 -10.67 -19.49
N VAL A 19 52.51 -10.06 -18.42
CA VAL A 19 53.28 -9.15 -17.55
C VAL A 19 52.93 -9.40 -16.10
N SER A 20 53.95 -9.75 -15.32
CA SER A 20 53.91 -9.91 -13.87
C SER A 20 54.83 -8.88 -13.21
N LEU A 21 54.36 -8.17 -12.18
CA LEU A 21 55.22 -7.40 -11.28
C LEU A 21 54.78 -7.59 -9.83
N LEU A 22 55.79 -7.66 -8.94
CA LEU A 22 55.63 -7.83 -7.50
C LEU A 22 55.33 -6.49 -6.80
N GLY A 23 54.67 -6.55 -5.65
CA GLY A 23 54.48 -5.42 -4.73
C GLY A 23 54.58 -5.89 -3.27
N CYS A 24 55.35 -5.18 -2.44
CA CYS A 24 55.84 -5.66 -1.15
C CYS A 24 54.80 -5.73 -0.02
N ALA A 25 55.08 -6.60 0.96
CA ALA A 25 54.38 -6.63 2.25
C ALA A 25 54.88 -5.52 3.19
N THR A 26 53.95 -4.89 3.93
CA THR A 26 54.21 -4.13 5.17
C THR A 26 53.01 -4.26 6.10
N SER A 27 53.25 -4.24 7.43
CA SER A 27 52.25 -4.34 8.49
C SER A 27 52.91 -4.01 9.84
N PRO A 28 52.20 -3.54 10.88
CA PRO A 28 51.04 -2.64 10.88
C PRO A 28 51.34 -1.36 11.68
N ASP A 29 50.69 -0.23 11.35
CA ASP A 29 50.70 0.97 12.22
C ASP A 29 49.41 1.05 13.05
N LYS A 30 49.54 1.40 14.33
CA LYS A 30 48.42 1.49 15.29
C LYS A 30 47.78 2.88 15.28
N GLY A 31 47.10 3.19 14.17
CA GLY A 31 46.29 4.40 14.03
C GLY A 31 44.85 4.20 14.55
N LYS A 32 44.48 4.96 15.59
CA LYS A 32 43.14 5.06 16.21
C LYS A 32 41.97 4.75 15.26
N GLU A 33 41.25 3.65 15.53
CA GLU A 33 39.97 3.37 14.86
C GLU A 33 38.92 4.41 15.28
N SER A 34 38.68 5.39 14.42
CA SER A 34 37.40 6.10 14.39
C SER A 34 36.31 5.12 13.97
N LEU A 35 35.21 5.07 14.74
CA LEU A 35 34.01 4.29 14.40
C LEU A 35 33.67 4.40 12.91
N PRO A 36 33.55 3.29 12.16
CA PRO A 36 33.23 3.36 10.75
C PRO A 36 31.85 3.98 10.56
N SER A 37 31.79 5.03 9.74
CA SER A 37 30.52 5.62 9.33
C SER A 37 29.68 4.57 8.63
N SER A 38 28.47 4.29 9.15
CA SER A 38 27.60 3.26 8.61
C SER A 38 26.96 3.69 7.29
N SER A 39 27.74 3.67 6.21
CA SER A 39 27.24 3.74 4.84
C SER A 39 26.59 2.40 4.49
N TRP A 40 25.30 2.27 4.80
CA TRP A 40 24.50 1.10 4.44
C TRP A 40 24.45 0.92 2.92
N PRO A 41 24.58 -0.31 2.39
CA PRO A 41 24.38 -0.59 0.97
C PRO A 41 22.88 -0.49 0.63
N GLY A 42 22.43 0.72 0.31
CA GLY A 42 21.04 1.05 0.01
C GLY A 42 20.91 2.28 -0.90
N THR A 43 21.94 2.55 -1.70
CA THR A 43 22.15 3.82 -2.42
C THR A 43 21.31 3.98 -3.70
N GLU A 44 20.05 3.52 -3.70
CA GLU A 44 19.14 3.76 -4.84
C GLU A 44 17.63 3.88 -4.49
N ILE A 45 17.28 4.18 -3.23
CA ILE A 45 15.95 4.75 -2.90
C ILE A 45 16.07 6.28 -2.82
N SER A 46 16.39 6.91 -3.95
CA SER A 46 16.72 8.35 -4.04
C SER A 46 15.54 9.27 -4.37
N LYS A 47 14.32 8.72 -4.53
CA LYS A 47 13.10 9.50 -4.76
C LYS A 47 12.19 9.45 -3.53
N ASP A 48 11.79 10.63 -3.08
CA ASP A 48 10.81 10.81 -2.01
C ASP A 48 9.50 10.08 -2.36
N PRO A 49 8.84 9.39 -1.40
CA PRO A 49 7.67 8.57 -1.71
C PRO A 49 6.46 9.38 -2.18
N PHE A 50 6.33 10.65 -1.79
CA PHE A 50 5.31 11.58 -2.28
C PHE A 50 5.56 11.93 -3.74
N THR A 51 6.82 12.20 -4.13
CA THR A 51 7.17 12.38 -5.56
C THR A 51 6.93 11.11 -6.38
N THR A 52 7.13 9.92 -5.81
CA THR A 52 6.94 8.65 -6.50
C THR A 52 5.45 8.35 -6.72
N ALA A 53 4.61 8.51 -5.70
CA ALA A 53 3.16 8.36 -5.82
C ALA A 53 2.54 9.42 -6.75
N ALA A 54 3.02 10.67 -6.68
CA ALA A 54 2.61 11.74 -7.60
C ALA A 54 2.91 11.39 -9.07
N GLU A 55 4.07 10.80 -9.37
CA GLU A 55 4.40 10.40 -10.74
C GLU A 55 3.50 9.28 -11.28
N GLN A 56 3.10 8.31 -10.43
CA GLN A 56 2.13 7.29 -10.83
C GLN A 56 0.77 7.92 -11.21
N TYR A 57 0.31 8.89 -10.41
CA TYR A 57 -0.91 9.64 -10.69
C TYR A 57 -0.81 10.54 -11.93
N ARG A 58 0.35 11.15 -12.19
CA ARG A 58 0.65 11.87 -13.44
C ARG A 58 0.57 10.95 -14.66
N LEU A 59 1.13 9.74 -14.58
CA LEU A 59 1.05 8.75 -15.67
C LEU A 59 -0.40 8.27 -15.91
N LYS A 60 -1.18 8.08 -14.84
CA LYS A 60 -2.62 7.77 -14.89
C LYS A 60 -3.40 8.92 -15.55
N ALA A 61 -3.16 10.16 -15.14
CA ALA A 61 -3.78 11.35 -15.71
C ALA A 61 -3.48 11.49 -17.21
N ARG A 62 -2.21 11.38 -17.62
CA ARG A 62 -1.80 11.42 -19.04
C ARG A 62 -2.40 10.29 -19.88
N ARG A 63 -2.64 9.10 -19.29
CA ARG A 63 -3.34 7.99 -19.95
C ARG A 63 -4.82 8.32 -20.17
N ASP A 64 -5.48 8.85 -19.14
CA ASP A 64 -6.89 9.24 -19.23
C ASP A 64 -7.09 10.41 -20.21
N GLU A 65 -6.17 11.40 -20.23
CA GLU A 65 -6.12 12.45 -21.26
C GLU A 65 -6.04 11.89 -22.68
N LYS A 66 -5.12 10.94 -22.93
CA LYS A 66 -4.95 10.29 -24.23
C LYS A 66 -6.21 9.53 -24.66
N ASN A 67 -6.96 9.01 -23.70
CA ASN A 67 -8.23 8.31 -23.92
C ASN A 67 -9.44 9.26 -24.06
N GLY A 68 -9.26 10.57 -23.84
CA GLY A 68 -10.34 11.57 -23.85
C GLY A 68 -11.20 11.61 -22.59
N ASP A 69 -10.83 10.88 -21.53
CA ASP A 69 -11.56 10.86 -20.26
C ASP A 69 -11.12 12.04 -19.38
N LEU A 70 -11.63 13.23 -19.74
CA LEU A 70 -11.31 14.48 -19.05
C LEU A 70 -11.67 14.44 -17.55
N PRO A 71 -12.82 13.86 -17.10
CA PRO A 71 -13.14 13.77 -15.68
C PRO A 71 -12.13 12.94 -14.87
N ARG A 72 -11.67 11.77 -15.37
CA ARG A 72 -10.67 10.95 -14.67
C ARG A 72 -9.26 11.54 -14.77
N ALA A 73 -8.92 12.16 -15.90
CA ALA A 73 -7.70 12.95 -16.03
C ALA A 73 -7.65 14.08 -15.00
N LEU A 74 -8.71 14.90 -14.91
CA LEU A 74 -8.84 15.97 -13.92
C LEU A 74 -8.75 15.43 -12.48
N LYS A 75 -9.40 14.30 -12.18
CA LYS A 75 -9.32 13.66 -10.87
C LYS A 75 -7.88 13.27 -10.53
N SER A 76 -7.19 12.61 -11.45
CA SER A 76 -5.80 12.19 -11.27
C SER A 76 -4.84 13.39 -11.15
N TRP A 77 -5.04 14.47 -11.91
CA TRP A 77 -4.25 15.70 -11.78
C TRP A 77 -4.47 16.43 -10.45
N LYS A 78 -5.72 16.52 -9.95
CA LYS A 78 -6.00 17.05 -8.59
C LYS A 78 -5.29 16.24 -7.51
N ILE A 79 -5.12 14.94 -7.73
CA ILE A 79 -4.37 14.08 -6.81
C ILE A 79 -2.87 14.40 -6.88
N VAL A 80 -2.29 14.62 -8.07
CA VAL A 80 -0.90 15.13 -8.22
C VAL A 80 -0.72 16.45 -7.47
N GLU A 81 -1.63 17.41 -7.65
CA GLU A 81 -1.64 18.71 -6.93
C GLU A 81 -1.70 18.52 -5.40
N SER A 82 -2.39 17.50 -4.90
CA SER A 82 -2.44 17.21 -3.45
C SER A 82 -1.18 16.56 -2.88
N PHE A 83 -0.33 15.93 -3.71
CA PHE A 83 1.02 15.51 -3.32
C PHE A 83 2.05 16.63 -3.49
N LEU A 84 1.90 17.43 -4.56
CA LEU A 84 2.86 18.45 -5.01
C LEU A 84 2.13 19.78 -5.31
N PRO A 85 1.84 20.62 -4.29
CA PRO A 85 1.05 21.84 -4.47
C PRO A 85 1.65 22.89 -5.40
N ASP A 86 2.99 22.92 -5.50
CA ASP A 86 3.74 23.86 -6.35
C ASP A 86 3.90 23.37 -7.80
N ASP A 87 3.34 22.21 -8.15
CA ASP A 87 3.52 21.60 -9.47
C ASP A 87 2.79 22.39 -10.57
N ASN A 88 3.59 23.10 -11.38
CA ASN A 88 3.08 23.95 -12.46
C ASN A 88 2.38 23.16 -13.58
N GLU A 89 2.79 21.92 -13.85
CA GLU A 89 2.12 21.07 -14.84
C GLU A 89 0.73 20.68 -14.34
N ALA A 90 0.62 20.17 -13.11
CA ALA A 90 -0.64 19.79 -12.51
C ALA A 90 -1.62 20.97 -12.46
N ARG A 91 -1.20 22.13 -11.96
CA ARG A 91 -2.05 23.34 -11.91
C ARG A 91 -2.54 23.77 -13.30
N GLY A 92 -1.65 23.79 -14.30
CA GLY A 92 -2.00 24.10 -15.68
C GLY A 92 -3.00 23.10 -16.29
N LYS A 93 -2.77 21.80 -16.08
CA LYS A 93 -3.64 20.71 -16.54
C LYS A 93 -5.01 20.74 -15.87
N ILE A 94 -5.08 20.99 -14.56
CA ILE A 94 -6.34 21.15 -13.82
C ILE A 94 -7.17 22.30 -14.39
N ALA A 95 -6.54 23.46 -14.65
CA ALA A 95 -7.22 24.61 -15.24
C ALA A 95 -7.73 24.32 -16.67
N GLN A 96 -6.88 23.71 -17.51
CA GLN A 96 -7.24 23.29 -18.87
C GLN A 96 -8.43 22.31 -18.87
N MET A 97 -8.34 21.24 -18.08
CA MET A 97 -9.36 20.19 -18.04
C MET A 97 -10.70 20.71 -17.49
N LYS A 98 -10.67 21.56 -16.44
CA LYS A 98 -11.89 22.23 -15.94
C LYS A 98 -12.59 23.03 -17.04
N LYS A 99 -11.84 23.79 -17.85
CA LYS A 99 -12.39 24.55 -18.99
C LYS A 99 -13.00 23.63 -20.04
N GLN A 100 -12.27 22.60 -20.48
CA GLN A 100 -12.75 21.66 -21.50
C GLN A 100 -13.99 20.87 -21.04
N ILE A 101 -14.06 20.51 -19.76
CA ILE A 101 -15.23 19.85 -19.15
C ILE A 101 -16.46 20.77 -19.16
N LEU A 102 -16.30 22.05 -18.83
CA LEU A 102 -17.38 23.04 -18.89
C LEU A 102 -17.88 23.21 -20.33
N GLU A 103 -16.98 23.47 -21.27
CA GLU A 103 -17.31 23.67 -22.69
C GLU A 103 -17.98 22.42 -23.31
N GLY A 104 -17.47 21.23 -23.00
CA GLY A 104 -18.05 19.96 -23.46
C GLY A 104 -19.44 19.69 -22.85
N ALA A 105 -19.62 19.97 -21.55
CA ALA A 105 -20.91 19.83 -20.88
C ALA A 105 -21.95 20.78 -21.48
N ASP A 106 -21.60 22.04 -21.74
CA ASP A 106 -22.51 23.01 -22.35
C ASP A 106 -22.88 22.59 -23.78
N GLN A 107 -21.94 22.09 -24.59
CA GLN A 107 -22.21 21.56 -25.93
C GLN A 107 -23.18 20.36 -25.89
N HIS A 108 -22.94 19.38 -25.01
CA HIS A 108 -23.84 18.25 -24.82
C HIS A 108 -25.22 18.71 -24.32
N PHE A 109 -25.29 19.71 -23.44
CA PHE A 109 -26.56 20.24 -22.94
C PHE A 109 -27.40 20.88 -24.05
N GLN A 110 -26.79 21.68 -24.94
CA GLN A 110 -27.52 22.25 -26.07
C GLN A 110 -27.95 21.19 -27.10
N LYS A 111 -27.12 20.17 -27.36
CA LYS A 111 -27.52 19.02 -28.20
C LYS A 111 -28.69 18.25 -27.60
N GLY A 112 -28.65 17.95 -26.30
CA GLY A 112 -29.74 17.29 -25.57
C GLY A 112 -31.05 18.06 -25.68
N ARG A 113 -31.01 19.39 -25.48
CA ARG A 113 -32.18 20.28 -25.69
C ARG A 113 -32.67 20.23 -27.14
N ALA A 114 -31.79 20.29 -28.13
CA ALA A 114 -32.17 20.24 -29.55
C ALA A 114 -32.83 18.92 -29.95
N PHE A 115 -32.34 17.77 -29.44
CA PHE A 115 -33.00 16.48 -29.64
C PHE A 115 -34.34 16.40 -28.90
N PHE A 116 -34.43 16.93 -27.68
CA PHE A 116 -35.65 16.95 -26.89
C PHE A 116 -36.80 17.71 -27.59
N TYR A 117 -36.54 18.92 -28.08
CA TYR A 117 -37.54 19.70 -28.84
C TYR A 117 -37.90 19.10 -30.20
N ARG A 118 -37.14 18.12 -30.69
CA ARG A 118 -37.43 17.32 -31.89
C ARG A 118 -37.99 15.92 -31.54
N HIS A 119 -38.44 15.73 -30.30
CA HIS A 119 -38.99 14.47 -29.76
C HIS A 119 -38.06 13.25 -29.90
N SER A 120 -36.76 13.47 -30.10
CA SER A 120 -35.74 12.42 -30.25
C SER A 120 -35.21 12.00 -28.88
N TYR A 121 -36.09 11.50 -28.01
CA TYR A 121 -35.82 11.36 -26.57
C TYR A 121 -34.64 10.45 -26.23
N LEU A 122 -34.40 9.36 -26.96
CA LEU A 122 -33.21 8.50 -26.74
C LEU A 122 -31.90 9.27 -26.93
N LEU A 123 -31.81 10.09 -27.98
CA LEU A 123 -30.64 10.92 -28.26
C LEU A 123 -30.51 12.05 -27.24
N ALA A 124 -31.63 12.69 -26.86
CA ALA A 124 -31.63 13.68 -25.79
C ALA A 124 -31.13 13.09 -24.46
N ARG A 125 -31.58 11.89 -24.10
CA ARG A 125 -31.20 11.18 -22.86
C ARG A 125 -29.70 10.88 -22.85
N LYS A 126 -29.16 10.39 -23.97
CA LYS A 126 -27.72 10.15 -24.16
C LYS A 126 -26.91 11.44 -23.93
N GLU A 127 -27.28 12.52 -24.60
CA GLU A 127 -26.57 13.81 -24.46
C GLU A 127 -26.65 14.35 -23.03
N PHE A 128 -27.81 14.32 -22.36
CA PHE A 128 -27.92 14.76 -20.96
C PHE A 128 -27.14 13.87 -19.99
N LEU A 129 -27.04 12.55 -20.24
CA LEU A 129 -26.15 11.68 -19.47
C LEU A 129 -24.66 12.01 -19.70
N SER A 130 -24.26 12.41 -20.91
CA SER A 130 -22.93 12.95 -21.18
C SER A 130 -22.65 14.26 -20.43
N VAL A 131 -23.65 15.15 -20.29
CA VAL A 131 -23.55 16.32 -19.41
C VAL A 131 -23.27 15.90 -17.97
N LEU A 132 -24.01 14.93 -17.43
CA LEU A 132 -23.84 14.49 -16.04
C LEU A 132 -22.54 13.72 -15.78
N TYR A 133 -22.00 13.05 -16.78
CA TYR A 133 -20.67 12.43 -16.69
C TYR A 133 -19.56 13.48 -16.61
N LEU A 134 -19.66 14.57 -17.38
CA LEU A 134 -18.72 15.71 -17.31
C LEU A 134 -18.94 16.57 -16.05
N ARG A 135 -20.20 16.78 -15.67
CA ARG A 135 -20.65 17.64 -14.57
C ARG A 135 -21.79 16.99 -13.77
N PRO A 136 -21.49 16.16 -12.76
CA PRO A 136 -22.50 15.45 -11.96
C PRO A 136 -23.49 16.35 -11.20
N ASP A 137 -23.13 17.61 -11.01
CA ASP A 137 -23.89 18.67 -10.35
C ASP A 137 -24.81 19.46 -11.30
N HIS A 138 -24.78 19.22 -12.61
CA HIS A 138 -25.47 20.05 -13.60
C HIS A 138 -27.00 19.95 -13.51
N GLU A 139 -27.62 20.86 -12.75
CA GLU A 139 -29.06 20.95 -12.46
C GLU A 139 -29.95 20.83 -13.70
N GLY A 140 -29.63 21.56 -14.78
CA GLY A 140 -30.43 21.52 -16.01
C GLY A 140 -30.58 20.12 -16.61
N ALA A 141 -29.48 19.36 -16.75
CA ALA A 141 -29.50 18.00 -17.28
C ALA A 141 -30.22 17.03 -16.32
N LEU A 142 -30.04 17.20 -15.00
CA LEU A 142 -30.81 16.46 -14.00
C LEU A 142 -32.31 16.71 -14.15
N GLN A 143 -32.73 17.97 -14.33
CA GLN A 143 -34.14 18.34 -14.49
C GLN A 143 -34.74 17.74 -15.76
N TYR A 144 -34.04 17.79 -16.90
CA TYR A 144 -34.52 17.17 -18.13
C TYR A 144 -34.72 15.66 -17.94
N LEU A 145 -33.78 14.97 -17.30
CA LEU A 145 -33.86 13.52 -17.07
C LEU A 145 -34.90 13.11 -16.00
N LYS A 146 -35.07 13.88 -14.92
CA LYS A 146 -35.99 13.55 -13.81
C LYS A 146 -37.44 13.97 -14.08
N GLU A 147 -37.67 15.10 -14.74
CA GLU A 147 -39.00 15.71 -14.87
C GLU A 147 -39.51 15.69 -16.30
N LYS A 148 -38.73 16.24 -17.24
CA LYS A 148 -39.20 16.55 -18.61
C LYS A 148 -39.20 15.32 -19.52
N MET A 149 -38.41 14.30 -19.16
CA MET A 149 -38.27 13.02 -19.87
C MET A 149 -38.73 11.84 -19.00
N ALA A 150 -39.61 12.10 -18.03
CA ALA A 150 -40.26 11.09 -17.19
C ALA A 150 -41.34 10.32 -17.98
N GLY A 151 -40.88 9.55 -18.97
CA GLY A 151 -41.67 8.68 -19.81
C GLY A 151 -40.77 7.57 -20.36
N GLU A 152 -41.07 6.35 -19.95
CA GLU A 152 -40.55 5.03 -20.36
C GLU A 152 -39.07 4.92 -20.79
N ASP A 153 -38.30 4.18 -19.98
CA ASP A 153 -37.08 3.39 -20.29
C ASP A 153 -36.29 3.15 -18.98
N PHE A 154 -36.99 2.72 -17.92
CA PHE A 154 -36.36 2.34 -16.67
C PHE A 154 -36.78 0.91 -16.32
N PHE A 155 -35.84 0.06 -15.90
CA PHE A 155 -36.20 -1.17 -15.20
C PHE A 155 -36.06 -0.99 -13.70
N LEU A 156 -36.82 -1.78 -12.95
CA LEU A 156 -36.74 -1.83 -11.49
C LEU A 156 -35.87 -3.01 -11.08
N TYR A 157 -35.04 -2.81 -10.06
CA TYR A 157 -34.23 -3.86 -9.46
C TYR A 157 -34.36 -3.82 -7.94
N GLU A 158 -34.70 -4.96 -7.37
CA GLU A 158 -34.72 -5.18 -5.94
C GLU A 158 -33.33 -5.61 -5.44
N VAL A 159 -32.78 -4.83 -4.50
CA VAL A 159 -31.42 -5.01 -3.97
C VAL A 159 -31.30 -6.33 -3.21
N LYS A 160 -30.29 -7.13 -3.54
CA LYS A 160 -29.97 -8.36 -2.83
C LYS A 160 -28.90 -8.11 -1.77
N LYS A 161 -28.85 -8.97 -0.75
CA LYS A 161 -27.83 -8.92 0.30
C LYS A 161 -26.43 -9.01 -0.30
N GLY A 162 -25.65 -7.94 -0.17
CA GLY A 162 -24.27 -7.83 -0.67
C GLY A 162 -24.13 -7.11 -2.01
N ASP A 163 -25.21 -6.68 -2.67
CA ASP A 163 -25.10 -5.86 -3.88
C ASP A 163 -24.47 -4.48 -3.57
N THR A 164 -23.62 -3.97 -4.46
CA THR A 164 -23.16 -2.56 -4.44
C THR A 164 -23.54 -1.84 -5.73
N LEU A 165 -23.61 -0.50 -5.70
CA LEU A 165 -23.94 0.29 -6.90
C LEU A 165 -22.90 0.12 -8.02
N LYS A 166 -21.64 -0.21 -7.69
CA LYS A 166 -20.58 -0.50 -8.67
C LYS A 166 -20.79 -1.86 -9.34
N ASP A 167 -21.13 -2.89 -8.57
CA ASP A 167 -21.41 -4.23 -9.10
C ASP A 167 -22.67 -4.23 -9.95
N LEU A 168 -23.72 -3.50 -9.53
CA LEU A 168 -24.94 -3.35 -10.31
C LEU A 168 -24.70 -2.55 -11.60
N ALA A 169 -23.87 -1.50 -11.58
CA ALA A 169 -23.50 -0.78 -12.81
C ALA A 169 -22.65 -1.61 -13.77
N ALA A 170 -21.69 -2.40 -13.26
CA ALA A 170 -20.95 -3.37 -14.07
C ALA A 170 -21.90 -4.42 -14.70
N LYS A 171 -22.86 -4.92 -13.92
CA LYS A 171 -23.82 -5.96 -14.32
C LYS A 171 -24.86 -5.51 -15.34
N PHE A 172 -25.26 -4.24 -15.31
CA PHE A 172 -26.34 -3.71 -16.14
C PHE A 172 -25.89 -2.78 -17.27
N TYR A 173 -24.68 -2.23 -17.19
CA TYR A 173 -24.15 -1.28 -18.17
C TYR A 173 -22.73 -1.59 -18.64
N GLU A 174 -22.24 -2.79 -18.31
CA GLU A 174 -20.89 -3.31 -18.62
C GLU A 174 -19.76 -2.38 -18.14
N ASP A 175 -20.05 -1.55 -17.13
CA ASP A 175 -19.16 -0.48 -16.69
C ASP A 175 -19.46 -0.07 -15.23
N PRO A 176 -18.61 -0.45 -14.26
CA PRO A 176 -18.79 -0.07 -12.85
C PRO A 176 -18.72 1.44 -12.64
N GLN A 177 -18.13 2.20 -13.57
CA GLN A 177 -18.03 3.66 -13.46
C GLN A 177 -19.40 4.33 -13.65
N LYS A 178 -20.38 3.68 -14.29
CA LYS A 178 -21.75 4.19 -14.44
C LYS A 178 -22.57 4.10 -13.13
N ALA A 179 -21.99 3.67 -12.01
CA ALA A 179 -22.62 3.66 -10.69
C ALA A 179 -23.20 5.02 -10.26
N PHE A 180 -22.59 6.14 -10.68
CA PHE A 180 -23.12 7.48 -10.39
C PHE A 180 -24.50 7.72 -11.02
N VAL A 181 -24.79 7.12 -12.17
CA VAL A 181 -26.09 7.24 -12.86
C VAL A 181 -27.19 6.60 -12.02
N VAL A 182 -26.93 5.39 -11.51
CA VAL A 182 -27.84 4.66 -10.61
C VAL A 182 -28.00 5.41 -9.29
N ALA A 183 -26.88 5.85 -8.69
CA ALA A 183 -26.87 6.57 -7.43
C ALA A 183 -27.76 7.84 -7.52
N ARG A 184 -27.54 8.65 -8.56
CA ARG A 184 -28.20 9.95 -8.72
C ARG A 184 -29.69 9.85 -9.08
N LEU A 185 -30.11 8.79 -9.78
CA LEU A 185 -31.53 8.55 -10.08
C LEU A 185 -32.33 8.07 -8.85
N ASN A 186 -31.67 7.44 -7.89
CA ASN A 186 -32.28 6.87 -6.68
C ASN A 186 -31.99 7.67 -5.40
N ASP A 187 -31.43 8.88 -5.56
CA ASP A 187 -31.05 9.81 -4.50
C ASP A 187 -30.13 9.16 -3.44
N LEU A 188 -29.11 8.46 -3.93
CA LEU A 188 -28.02 7.79 -3.21
C LEU A 188 -26.65 8.41 -3.53
N LYS A 189 -25.63 8.09 -2.72
CA LYS A 189 -24.21 8.32 -3.06
C LYS A 189 -23.61 7.04 -3.68
N VAL A 190 -22.54 7.17 -4.46
CA VAL A 190 -21.91 6.04 -5.17
C VAL A 190 -21.43 4.94 -4.21
N ASP A 191 -20.89 5.33 -3.06
CA ASP A 191 -20.38 4.42 -2.02
C ASP A 191 -21.40 4.20 -0.88
N SER A 192 -22.69 4.53 -1.08
CA SER A 192 -23.74 4.20 -0.12
C SER A 192 -23.93 2.69 0.00
N LEU A 193 -23.98 2.19 1.24
CA LEU A 193 -24.54 0.86 1.51
C LEU A 193 -26.01 0.86 1.06
N ILE A 194 -26.42 -0.13 0.28
CA ILE A 194 -27.79 -0.29 -0.19
C ILE A 194 -28.47 -1.43 0.57
N GLU A 195 -29.61 -1.13 1.19
CA GLU A 195 -30.36 -2.08 2.01
C GLU A 195 -31.01 -3.16 1.13
N PRO A 196 -30.98 -4.45 1.55
CA PRO A 196 -31.72 -5.50 0.88
C PRO A 196 -33.22 -5.17 0.78
N ASN A 197 -33.86 -5.65 -0.29
CA ASN A 197 -35.27 -5.44 -0.63
C ASN A 197 -35.63 -3.99 -1.01
N ARG A 198 -34.68 -3.03 -1.01
CA ARG A 198 -34.89 -1.70 -1.58
C ARG A 198 -35.05 -1.80 -3.10
N VAL A 199 -36.07 -1.15 -3.65
CA VAL A 199 -36.28 -1.07 -5.11
C VAL A 199 -35.54 0.15 -5.67
N LEU A 200 -34.69 -0.09 -6.67
CA LEU A 200 -33.93 0.93 -7.40
C LEU A 200 -34.42 1.01 -8.85
N ARG A 201 -34.47 2.24 -9.39
CA ARG A 201 -34.71 2.55 -10.80
C ARG A 201 -33.39 2.58 -11.56
N PHE A 202 -33.30 1.89 -12.69
CA PHE A 202 -32.13 1.86 -13.56
C PHE A 202 -32.54 2.33 -14.97
N PRO A 203 -31.95 3.40 -15.55
CA PRO A 203 -32.20 3.74 -16.94
C PRO A 203 -31.70 2.61 -17.85
N ILE A 204 -32.43 2.31 -18.93
CA ILE A 204 -31.98 1.35 -19.95
C ILE A 204 -30.98 2.06 -20.87
N LEU A 205 -29.74 1.58 -20.93
CA LEU A 205 -28.64 2.19 -21.69
C LEU A 205 -28.22 1.38 -22.94
N GLY A 206 -28.83 0.23 -23.18
CA GLY A 206 -28.42 -0.75 -24.19
C GLY A 206 -28.56 -2.18 -23.68
N SER A 207 -28.47 -3.17 -24.56
CA SER A 207 -28.87 -4.55 -24.29
C SER A 207 -27.73 -5.52 -23.98
N ALA A 208 -27.63 -6.01 -22.73
CA ALA A 208 -27.20 -7.37 -22.38
C ALA A 208 -27.41 -7.64 -20.86
N ARG A 209 -27.61 -8.91 -20.46
CA ARG A 209 -27.75 -9.34 -19.05
C ARG A 209 -27.45 -10.84 -18.91
N SER A 210 -26.99 -11.25 -17.70
CA SER A 210 -26.97 -12.62 -17.11
C SER A 210 -25.55 -13.22 -16.94
N GLN A 211 -25.12 -13.88 -15.84
CA GLN A 211 -25.65 -14.04 -14.46
C GLN A 211 -24.49 -14.37 -13.48
N ASN A 212 -24.77 -14.51 -12.16
CA ASN A 212 -23.78 -14.60 -11.06
C ASN A 212 -23.26 -16.04 -10.74
N ALA A 213 -22.23 -16.13 -9.89
CA ALA A 213 -21.53 -17.36 -9.44
C ALA A 213 -21.77 -17.77 -7.96
N SER A 214 -21.17 -18.91 -7.56
CA SER A 214 -21.18 -19.66 -6.28
C SER A 214 -20.30 -19.04 -5.16
N PRO A 215 -19.76 -19.76 -4.12
CA PRO A 215 -20.24 -20.84 -3.21
C PRO A 215 -20.01 -20.45 -1.70
N SER A 216 -19.91 -21.41 -0.75
CA SER A 216 -19.59 -21.17 0.69
C SER A 216 -18.60 -22.17 1.33
N LEU A 217 -17.88 -21.72 2.36
CA LEU A 217 -16.78 -22.41 3.10
C LEU A 217 -17.20 -22.93 4.50
N GLN A 218 -16.41 -23.84 5.10
CA GLN A 218 -16.08 -23.86 6.55
C GLN A 218 -14.92 -24.82 6.91
N ALA A 219 -14.35 -24.66 8.12
CA ALA A 219 -13.18 -25.40 8.66
C ALA A 219 -13.26 -25.55 10.20
N THR A 220 -12.44 -26.43 10.81
CA THR A 220 -12.37 -26.70 12.28
C THR A 220 -10.93 -27.02 12.78
N PRO A 221 -10.63 -26.98 14.11
CA PRO A 221 -9.31 -26.54 14.61
C PRO A 221 -8.45 -27.57 15.41
N HIS A 222 -7.41 -27.04 16.09
CA HIS A 222 -6.25 -27.67 16.76
C HIS A 222 -6.46 -28.36 18.13
N LEU A 223 -5.41 -29.08 18.58
CA LEU A 223 -5.23 -29.81 19.86
C LEU A 223 -4.24 -29.13 20.84
N SER A 224 -4.18 -29.61 22.10
CA SER A 224 -3.37 -29.11 23.23
C SER A 224 -2.42 -30.17 23.88
N PRO A 225 -1.42 -29.79 24.72
CA PRO A 225 -0.29 -30.67 25.12
C PRO A 225 -0.11 -30.97 26.63
N GLN A 226 0.96 -31.71 26.98
CA GLN A 226 1.41 -32.23 28.30
C GLN A 226 2.97 -32.30 28.31
N ALA A 227 3.76 -32.37 29.40
CA ALA A 227 3.59 -32.25 30.87
C ALA A 227 4.97 -31.82 31.50
N GLU A 228 5.25 -32.11 32.80
CA GLU A 228 6.45 -31.62 33.54
C GLU A 228 7.38 -32.69 34.17
N VAL A 229 8.62 -32.30 34.47
CA VAL A 229 9.79 -33.08 34.97
C VAL A 229 10.44 -32.31 36.16
N GLY A 230 11.48 -32.83 36.84
CA GLY A 230 11.97 -32.33 38.14
C GLY A 230 13.15 -31.32 38.18
N PHE A 231 13.23 -30.57 39.28
CA PHE A 231 14.10 -29.39 39.53
C PHE A 231 15.62 -29.55 39.28
N GLN A 232 16.29 -30.56 39.84
CA GLN A 232 17.76 -30.72 39.71
C GLN A 232 18.18 -31.18 38.31
N GLU A 233 17.33 -31.95 37.63
CA GLU A 233 17.57 -32.43 36.27
C GLU A 233 17.53 -31.26 35.25
N TYR A 234 16.68 -30.26 35.50
CA TYR A 234 16.63 -29.03 34.70
C TYR A 234 17.91 -28.19 34.78
N ALA A 235 18.60 -28.19 35.93
CA ALA A 235 19.83 -27.40 36.12
C ALA A 235 20.98 -27.84 35.18
N GLY A 236 21.19 -29.15 35.05
CA GLY A 236 22.19 -29.72 34.12
C GLY A 236 21.80 -29.46 32.66
N LYS A 237 20.57 -29.83 32.30
CA LYS A 237 20.04 -29.65 30.94
C LYS A 237 20.04 -28.19 30.48
N ALA A 238 19.79 -27.24 31.38
CA ALA A 238 19.85 -25.81 31.05
C ALA A 238 21.27 -25.38 30.64
N LYS A 239 22.30 -25.83 31.37
CA LYS A 239 23.71 -25.54 31.05
C LYS A 239 24.15 -26.20 29.74
N GLU A 240 23.73 -27.45 29.50
CA GLU A 240 23.98 -28.17 28.24
C GLU A 240 23.28 -27.51 27.03
N ALA A 241 22.03 -27.07 27.19
CA ALA A 241 21.31 -26.32 26.16
C ALA A 241 22.02 -24.98 25.84
N TYR A 242 22.50 -24.26 26.86
CA TYR A 242 23.27 -23.02 26.66
C TYR A 242 24.54 -23.28 25.83
N GLN A 243 25.30 -24.32 26.17
CA GLN A 243 26.54 -24.68 25.47
C GLN A 243 26.32 -25.09 24.00
N ARG A 244 25.13 -25.62 23.67
CA ARG A 244 24.72 -25.93 22.29
C ARG A 244 24.22 -24.71 21.51
N GLY A 245 24.03 -23.56 22.16
CA GLY A 245 23.40 -22.37 21.57
C GLY A 245 21.87 -22.40 21.56
N ASP A 246 21.25 -23.42 22.18
CA ASP A 246 19.79 -23.52 22.35
C ASP A 246 19.31 -22.62 23.52
N TYR A 247 19.57 -21.33 23.40
CA TYR A 247 19.32 -20.34 24.45
C TYR A 247 17.87 -20.29 24.93
N ARG A 248 16.90 -20.57 24.03
CA ARG A 248 15.47 -20.63 24.37
C ARG A 248 15.14 -21.83 25.27
N GLU A 249 15.75 -22.99 25.00
CA GLU A 249 15.61 -24.17 25.85
C GLU A 249 16.32 -23.93 27.19
N SER A 250 17.54 -23.38 27.16
CA SER A 250 18.30 -23.04 28.37
C SER A 250 17.54 -22.11 29.32
N ALA A 251 17.02 -20.99 28.80
CA ALA A 251 16.22 -20.04 29.57
C ALA A 251 14.96 -20.69 30.16
N SER A 252 14.23 -21.48 29.37
CA SER A 252 13.00 -22.17 29.81
C SER A 252 13.28 -23.19 30.93
N LEU A 253 14.36 -23.96 30.82
CA LEU A 253 14.77 -24.92 31.85
C LEU A 253 15.26 -24.21 33.12
N ALA A 254 16.01 -23.12 32.97
CA ALA A 254 16.50 -22.33 34.11
C ALA A 254 15.37 -21.54 34.82
N GLU A 255 14.38 -21.00 34.10
CA GLU A 255 13.17 -20.38 34.67
C GLU A 255 12.36 -21.39 35.51
N LYS A 256 12.23 -22.63 35.03
CA LYS A 256 11.60 -23.74 35.78
C LYS A 256 12.38 -24.16 37.02
N SER A 257 13.71 -24.00 37.02
CA SER A 257 14.50 -24.16 38.23
C SER A 257 14.29 -22.99 39.19
N LEU A 258 14.38 -21.75 38.71
CA LEU A 258 14.27 -20.54 39.53
C LEU A 258 12.93 -20.44 40.30
N SER A 259 11.83 -20.99 39.78
CA SER A 259 10.55 -21.02 40.50
C SER A 259 10.57 -21.84 41.80
N SER A 260 11.56 -22.72 41.98
CA SER A 260 11.77 -23.51 43.20
C SER A 260 12.80 -22.89 44.16
N ASP A 261 13.66 -21.98 43.67
CA ASP A 261 14.69 -21.26 44.43
C ASP A 261 14.91 -19.86 43.82
N PRO A 262 14.04 -18.86 44.15
CA PRO A 262 14.04 -17.56 43.45
C PRO A 262 15.27 -16.67 43.67
N GLU A 263 16.05 -16.93 44.72
CA GLU A 263 17.27 -16.17 45.06
C GLU A 263 18.54 -16.79 44.47
N ASN A 264 18.41 -17.86 43.66
CA ASN A 264 19.54 -18.57 43.10
C ASN A 264 20.30 -17.72 42.05
N ARG A 265 21.43 -17.17 42.47
CA ARG A 265 22.30 -16.35 41.61
C ARG A 265 22.81 -17.08 40.37
N GLU A 266 23.01 -18.40 40.42
CA GLU A 266 23.50 -19.17 39.27
C GLU A 266 22.42 -19.32 38.20
N PHE A 267 21.18 -19.67 38.58
CA PHE A 267 20.07 -19.71 37.62
C PHE A 267 19.75 -18.33 37.07
N ARG A 268 19.83 -17.28 37.90
CA ARG A 268 19.61 -15.90 37.44
C ARG A 268 20.65 -15.45 36.41
N GLU A 269 21.93 -15.75 36.62
CA GLU A 269 22.99 -15.51 35.63
C GLU A 269 22.73 -16.31 34.34
N LEU A 270 22.37 -17.59 34.44
CA LEU A 270 22.11 -18.44 33.28
C LEU A 270 20.90 -17.95 32.45
N ILE A 271 19.83 -17.48 33.10
CA ILE A 271 18.67 -16.87 32.46
C ILE A 271 19.07 -15.58 31.73
N ASN A 272 19.80 -14.69 32.41
CA ASN A 272 20.27 -13.43 31.83
C ASN A 272 21.19 -13.66 30.63
N ALA A 273 22.18 -14.55 30.76
CA ALA A 273 23.07 -14.93 29.67
C ALA A 273 22.29 -15.53 28.48
N SER A 274 21.35 -16.44 28.75
CA SER A 274 20.55 -17.08 27.71
C SER A 274 19.71 -16.06 26.92
N TYR A 275 18.93 -15.23 27.62
CA TYR A 275 18.11 -14.22 26.95
C TYR A 275 18.95 -13.13 26.25
N TYR A 276 20.14 -12.80 26.79
CA TYR A 276 21.07 -11.86 26.16
C TYR A 276 21.64 -12.42 24.85
N GLU A 277 22.14 -13.65 24.82
CA GLU A 277 22.67 -14.26 23.60
C GLU A 277 21.56 -14.55 22.57
N MET A 278 20.38 -14.98 23.02
CA MET A 278 19.19 -15.14 22.18
C MET A 278 18.79 -13.81 21.52
N GLY A 279 18.68 -12.73 22.30
CA GLY A 279 18.37 -11.39 21.79
C GLY A 279 19.43 -10.90 20.80
N SER A 280 20.71 -11.15 21.10
CA SER A 280 21.84 -10.79 20.24
C SER A 280 21.82 -11.55 18.91
N GLN A 281 21.45 -12.83 18.92
CA GLN A 281 21.26 -13.62 17.71
C GLN A 281 20.07 -13.12 16.88
N LEU A 282 18.91 -12.93 17.51
CA LEU A 282 17.70 -12.43 16.85
C LEU A 282 17.92 -11.04 16.22
N GLY A 283 18.68 -10.17 16.89
CA GLY A 283 19.09 -8.87 16.33
C GLY A 283 19.98 -9.00 15.10
N ARG A 284 20.96 -9.92 15.10
CA ARG A 284 21.78 -10.24 13.92
C ARG A 284 20.95 -10.82 12.78
N GLU A 285 19.93 -11.62 13.09
CA GLU A 285 18.93 -12.15 12.14
C GLU A 285 17.88 -11.11 11.70
N LYS A 286 17.97 -9.85 12.17
CA LYS A 286 17.03 -8.74 11.92
C LYS A 286 15.60 -8.97 12.44
N LYS A 287 15.41 -9.94 13.33
CA LYS A 287 14.13 -10.22 14.02
C LYS A 287 13.97 -9.29 15.22
N TYR A 288 13.96 -7.98 14.96
CA TYR A 288 14.13 -6.96 16.00
C TYR A 288 13.04 -6.98 17.08
N ASP A 289 11.79 -7.30 16.74
CA ASP A 289 10.71 -7.47 17.73
C ASP A 289 10.95 -8.66 18.68
N GLU A 290 11.39 -9.80 18.15
CA GLU A 290 11.76 -10.98 18.95
C GLU A 290 13.00 -10.69 19.81
N ALA A 291 13.99 -9.97 19.26
CA ALA A 291 15.17 -9.53 19.96
C ALA A 291 14.83 -8.60 21.14
N LEU A 292 13.93 -7.64 20.95
CA LEU A 292 13.45 -6.76 22.02
C LEU A 292 12.76 -7.56 23.14
N LYS A 293 11.91 -8.53 22.78
CA LYS A 293 11.25 -9.41 23.76
C LYS A 293 12.25 -10.25 24.55
N ALA A 294 13.33 -10.70 23.92
CA ALA A 294 14.42 -11.40 24.58
C ALA A 294 15.19 -10.48 25.55
N PHE A 295 15.66 -9.31 25.11
CA PHE A 295 16.38 -8.37 25.96
C PHE A 295 15.53 -7.80 27.11
N GLN A 296 14.20 -7.74 26.97
CA GLN A 296 13.28 -7.39 28.06
C GLN A 296 13.22 -8.43 29.19
N ARG A 297 13.63 -9.68 28.95
CA ARG A 297 13.73 -10.74 29.98
C ARG A 297 15.06 -10.75 30.73
N VAL A 298 16.07 -10.02 30.24
CA VAL A 298 17.37 -9.84 30.89
C VAL A 298 17.26 -8.75 31.96
N ASP A 299 17.84 -8.96 33.14
CA ASP A 299 17.85 -7.99 34.25
C ASP A 299 18.45 -6.61 33.86
N PRO A 300 18.02 -5.50 34.49
CA PRO A 300 18.62 -4.18 34.30
C PRO A 300 20.10 -4.14 34.70
N GLY A 301 20.93 -3.45 33.92
CA GLY A 301 22.37 -3.36 34.16
C GLY A 301 23.19 -4.61 33.82
N TYR A 302 22.57 -5.67 33.28
CA TYR A 302 23.30 -6.83 32.76
C TYR A 302 23.98 -6.49 31.43
N ARG A 303 25.32 -6.45 31.43
CA ARG A 303 26.13 -6.08 30.25
C ARG A 303 25.64 -4.77 29.61
N ASP A 304 25.59 -4.70 28.29
CA ASP A 304 25.11 -3.60 27.46
C ASP A 304 23.63 -3.76 27.02
N ARG A 305 22.83 -4.54 27.77
CA ARG A 305 21.41 -4.85 27.47
C ARG A 305 20.56 -3.62 27.11
N ASP A 306 20.75 -2.50 27.79
CA ASP A 306 20.00 -1.27 27.49
C ASP A 306 20.43 -0.61 26.18
N ILE A 307 21.70 -0.73 25.79
CA ILE A 307 22.20 -0.31 24.47
C ILE A 307 21.61 -1.20 23.38
N GLN A 308 21.56 -2.52 23.61
CA GLN A 308 20.93 -3.47 22.69
C GLN A 308 19.43 -3.21 22.52
N LEU A 309 18.70 -2.88 23.59
CA LEU A 309 17.28 -2.47 23.52
C LEU A 309 17.10 -1.20 22.66
N ILE A 310 17.93 -0.18 22.86
CA ILE A 310 17.87 1.07 22.06
C ILE A 310 18.19 0.79 20.59
N HIS A 311 19.24 0.00 20.31
CA HIS A 311 19.63 -0.36 18.96
C HIS A 311 18.53 -1.12 18.21
N ASN A 312 18.03 -2.22 18.78
CA ASN A 312 16.99 -3.04 18.16
C ASN A 312 15.67 -2.27 18.00
N ARG A 313 15.32 -1.39 18.94
CA ARG A 313 14.13 -0.53 18.83
C ARG A 313 14.25 0.45 17.66
N LYS A 314 15.42 1.06 17.46
CA LYS A 314 15.69 1.92 16.31
C LYS A 314 15.64 1.16 14.98
N GLN A 315 16.21 -0.03 14.92
CA GLN A 315 16.13 -0.86 13.71
C GLN A 315 14.69 -1.29 13.39
N LEU A 316 13.89 -1.64 14.41
CA LEU A 316 12.47 -1.93 14.23
C LEU A 316 11.66 -0.71 13.78
N ALA A 317 11.99 0.49 14.29
CA ALA A 317 11.36 1.74 13.88
C ALA A 317 11.57 2.01 12.37
N GLU A 318 12.77 1.78 11.85
CA GLU A 318 13.09 1.87 10.41
C GLU A 318 12.33 0.82 9.58
N VAL A 319 12.18 -0.42 10.07
CA VAL A 319 11.37 -1.45 9.39
C VAL A 319 9.91 -1.00 9.24
N HIS A 320 9.30 -0.49 10.31
CA HIS A 320 7.96 0.10 10.22
C HIS A 320 7.92 1.33 9.30
N TYR A 321 8.98 2.17 9.30
CA TYR A 321 9.01 3.35 8.45
C TYR A 321 9.00 2.99 6.96
N LEU A 322 9.84 2.02 6.57
CA LEU A 322 9.89 1.49 5.20
C LEU A 322 8.61 0.76 4.81
N GLN A 323 7.96 0.06 5.73
CA GLN A 323 6.66 -0.57 5.50
C GLN A 323 5.54 0.48 5.29
N GLY A 324 5.58 1.59 6.02
CA GLY A 324 4.69 2.73 5.79
C GLY A 324 4.94 3.41 4.45
N VAL A 325 6.21 3.60 4.06
CA VAL A 325 6.61 4.08 2.73
C VAL A 325 6.08 3.16 1.62
N LYS A 326 6.13 1.84 1.81
CA LYS A 326 5.57 0.86 0.87
C LYS A 326 4.06 1.04 0.72
N PHE A 327 3.29 1.01 1.82
CA PHE A 327 1.83 1.20 1.76
C PHE A 327 1.45 2.54 1.14
N PHE A 328 2.24 3.58 1.38
CA PHE A 328 2.02 4.90 0.79
C PHE A 328 2.13 4.89 -0.74
N ILE A 329 3.15 4.20 -1.29
CA ILE A 329 3.34 4.01 -2.73
C ILE A 329 2.24 3.09 -3.33
N GLU A 330 1.71 2.17 -2.54
CA GLU A 330 0.57 1.29 -2.89
C GLU A 330 -0.81 1.98 -2.75
N GLU A 331 -0.83 3.30 -2.52
CA GLU A 331 -2.02 4.14 -2.29
C GLU A 331 -2.82 3.81 -0.99
N GLU A 332 -2.31 2.94 -0.13
CA GLU A 332 -2.91 2.54 1.16
C GLU A 332 -2.55 3.54 2.29
N ILE A 333 -2.90 4.82 2.10
CA ILE A 333 -2.43 5.94 2.92
C ILE A 333 -2.77 5.80 4.42
N GLU A 334 -3.95 5.29 4.78
CA GLU A 334 -4.30 5.02 6.18
C GLU A 334 -3.35 4.02 6.85
N ARG A 335 -2.92 2.97 6.13
CA ARG A 335 -1.97 1.97 6.64
C ARG A 335 -0.57 2.54 6.72
N ALA A 336 -0.18 3.37 5.74
CA ALA A 336 1.08 4.11 5.79
C ALA A 336 1.21 4.94 7.07
N ILE A 337 0.15 5.68 7.41
CA ILE A 337 0.08 6.47 8.66
C ILE A 337 0.17 5.57 9.90
N GLN A 338 -0.51 4.42 9.94
CA GLN A 338 -0.44 3.49 11.07
C GLN A 338 0.96 2.91 11.30
N GLU A 339 1.68 2.59 10.23
CA GLU A 339 3.07 2.12 10.29
C GLU A 339 3.99 3.25 10.77
N TRP A 340 3.87 4.47 10.24
CA TRP A 340 4.66 5.63 10.69
C TRP A 340 4.35 6.04 12.13
N GLU A 341 3.10 5.94 12.58
CA GLU A 341 2.73 6.12 13.99
C GLU A 341 3.37 5.03 14.87
N THR A 342 3.61 3.83 14.33
CA THR A 342 4.33 2.75 15.02
C THR A 342 5.83 3.01 15.04
N THR A 343 6.43 3.54 13.96
CA THR A 343 7.78 4.10 13.97
C THR A 343 7.96 5.13 15.10
N LEU A 344 7.04 6.08 15.27
CA LEU A 344 7.15 7.10 16.33
C LEU A 344 6.93 6.57 17.76
N LYS A 345 6.22 5.45 17.94
CA LYS A 345 6.15 4.76 19.25
C LYS A 345 7.49 4.11 19.61
N LEU A 346 8.29 3.72 18.61
CA LEU A 346 9.59 3.07 18.78
C LEU A 346 10.73 4.10 18.85
N GLU A 347 10.75 5.08 17.94
CA GLU A 347 11.71 6.19 17.91
C GLU A 347 10.96 7.53 17.79
N PRO A 348 10.60 8.18 18.92
CA PRO A 348 9.85 9.44 18.90
C PRO A 348 10.52 10.59 18.15
N GLY A 349 11.85 10.51 17.96
CA GLY A 349 12.66 11.46 17.18
C GLY A 349 12.92 11.03 15.74
N HIS A 350 12.17 10.08 15.18
CA HIS A 350 12.44 9.55 13.83
C HIS A 350 12.31 10.67 12.77
N PRO A 351 13.37 10.93 11.96
CA PRO A 351 13.56 12.20 11.26
C PRO A 351 12.54 12.52 10.15
N LYS A 352 11.83 11.50 9.63
CA LYS A 352 10.87 11.66 8.52
C LYS A 352 9.42 11.36 8.89
N ALA A 353 9.19 10.53 9.91
CA ALA A 353 7.87 9.94 10.15
C ALA A 353 6.82 10.99 10.58
N ILE A 354 7.23 12.02 11.35
CA ILE A 354 6.35 13.13 11.73
C ILE A 354 5.81 13.84 10.48
N THR A 355 6.73 14.33 9.64
CA THR A 355 6.43 15.06 8.41
C THR A 355 5.60 14.23 7.43
N ASP A 356 5.91 12.94 7.30
CA ASP A 356 5.21 12.07 6.34
C ASP A 356 3.80 11.71 6.83
N ILE A 357 3.57 11.55 8.15
CA ILE A 357 2.22 11.47 8.73
C ILE A 357 1.42 12.75 8.46
N GLU A 358 2.01 13.93 8.63
CA GLU A 358 1.33 15.21 8.36
C GLU A 358 0.92 15.34 6.89
N LYS A 359 1.86 15.08 5.96
CA LYS A 359 1.57 15.03 4.52
C LYS A 359 0.48 14.00 4.20
N GLY A 360 0.54 12.79 4.76
CA GLY A 360 -0.45 11.73 4.56
C GLY A 360 -1.85 12.10 5.06
N ARG A 361 -1.95 12.74 6.24
CA ARG A 361 -3.22 13.25 6.78
C ARG A 361 -3.80 14.37 5.92
N ASN A 362 -2.95 15.28 5.43
CA ASN A 362 -3.35 16.34 4.49
C ASN A 362 -3.84 15.75 3.15
N LEU A 363 -3.17 14.71 2.64
CA LEU A 363 -3.57 13.98 1.44
C LEU A 363 -4.97 13.36 1.59
N LEU A 364 -5.23 12.66 2.70
CA LEU A 364 -6.56 12.08 2.99
C LEU A 364 -7.66 13.13 3.10
N TYR A 365 -7.36 14.29 3.70
CA TYR A 365 -8.29 15.42 3.74
C TYR A 365 -8.59 15.99 2.36
N ASN A 366 -7.58 16.06 1.48
CA ASN A 366 -7.75 16.53 0.10
C ASN A 366 -8.50 15.50 -0.76
N PHE A 367 -8.25 14.20 -0.60
CA PHE A 367 -8.99 13.13 -1.33
C PHE A 367 -10.49 13.17 -1.03
N LYS A 368 -10.88 13.47 0.22
CA LYS A 368 -12.29 13.69 0.62
C LYS A 368 -12.97 14.93 0.00
N LYS A 369 -12.22 15.79 -0.70
CA LYS A 369 -12.72 16.93 -1.49
C LYS A 369 -12.68 16.69 -3.01
N ILE A 370 -12.00 15.62 -3.44
CA ILE A 370 -11.83 15.23 -4.84
C ILE A 370 -12.88 14.18 -5.23
N ASN A 371 -13.27 13.33 -4.28
CA ASN A 371 -14.42 12.41 -4.34
C ASN A 371 -15.73 13.11 -3.98
#